data_AF-A0A7C2C7H5-F1
#
_entry.id   AF-A0A7C2C7H5-F1
#
_cell.length_a   1.000
_cell.length_b   1.000
_cell.length_c   1.000
_cell.angle_alpha   90.00
_cell.angle_beta   90.00
_cell.angle_gamma   90.00
#
_symmetry.space_group_name_H-M   'P 1'
#
loop_
_entity.id
_entity.type
_entity.pdbx_description
1 polymer ?
#
loop_
_entity_poly.entity_id
_entity_poly.type
_entity_poly.pdbx_seq_one_letter_code
_entity_poly.pdbx_strand_id
1 'polypeptide(L)' 'MEVGPGELRGMLARGEPLFILDVRTPEEFAGWHIPGAVNIPVDAVEADPGALALPADRPVITVCAHGNR' A
#
# COMPACT_ATOMS: atom_id res chain seq x y z
N MET A 1 -2.72 -13.16 -0.37
CA MET A 1 -1.44 -13.46 -1.02
C MET A 1 -0.43 -12.50 -0.42
N GLU A 2 0.67 -12.99 0.11
CA GLU A 2 1.72 -12.14 0.68
C GLU A 2 2.77 -11.86 -0.39
N VAL A 3 3.21 -10.60 -0.51
CA VAL A 3 4.27 -10.20 -1.42
C VAL A 3 5.48 -9.77 -0.58
N GLY A 4 6.60 -10.45 -0.76
CA GLY A 4 7.83 -10.12 -0.04
C GLY A 4 8.46 -8.81 -0.54
N PRO A 5 9.29 -8.12 0.28
CA PRO A 5 9.93 -6.86 -0.14
C PRO A 5 10.76 -6.97 -1.43
N GLY A 6 11.45 -8.09 -1.62
CA GLY A 6 12.24 -8.35 -2.83
C GLY A 6 11.39 -8.53 -4.08
N GLU A 7 10.23 -9.16 -3.93
CA GLU A 7 9.27 -9.37 -5.01
C GLU A 7 8.63 -8.05 -5.42
N LEU A 8 8.13 -7.26 -4.46
CA LEU A 8 7.57 -5.94 -4.71
C LEU A 8 8.59 -5.02 -5.40
N ARG A 9 9.85 -5.04 -4.95
CA ARG A 9 10.93 -4.30 -5.61
C ARG A 9 11.13 -4.74 -7.06
N GLY A 10 11.05 -6.04 -7.34
CA GLY A 10 11.14 -6.57 -8.70
C GLY A 10 9.99 -6.09 -9.59
N MET A 11 8.76 -6.09 -9.08
CA MET A 11 7.58 -5.60 -9.81
C MET A 11 7.71 -4.11 -10.14
N LEU A 12 8.16 -3.30 -9.17
CA LEU A 12 8.42 -1.87 -9.37
C LEU A 12 9.52 -1.62 -10.39
N ALA A 13 10.61 -2.38 -10.34
CA ALA A 13 11.70 -2.27 -11.30
C ALA A 13 11.30 -2.64 -12.74
N ARG A 14 10.30 -3.52 -12.90
CA ARG A 14 9.71 -3.86 -14.21
C ARG A 14 8.68 -2.85 -14.70
N GLY A 15 8.33 -1.84 -13.88
CA GLY A 15 7.30 -0.86 -14.22
C GLY A 15 5.91 -1.46 -14.26
N GLU A 16 5.63 -2.50 -13.46
CA GLU A 16 4.28 -3.05 -13.38
C GLU A 16 3.31 -2.00 -12.86
N PRO A 17 2.09 -1.90 -13.44
CA PRO A 17 1.10 -0.94 -13.00
C PRO A 17 0.52 -1.40 -11.67
N LEU A 18 1.12 -0.97 -10.56
CA LEU A 18 0.66 -1.29 -9.21
C LEU A 18 0.02 -0.07 -8.55
N PHE A 19 -0.93 -0.33 -7.67
CA PHE A 19 -1.41 0.66 -6.70
C PHE A 19 -0.89 0.28 -5.32
N ILE A 20 -0.06 1.13 -4.73
CA ILE A 20 0.52 0.89 -3.40
C ILE A 20 -0.30 1.66 -2.37
N LEU A 21 -0.98 0.94 -1.49
CA LEU A 21 -1.74 1.47 -0.37
C LEU A 21 -0.95 1.29 0.92
N ASP A 22 -0.42 2.36 1.48
CA ASP A 22 0.27 2.33 2.77
C ASP A 22 -0.73 2.58 3.91
N VAL A 23 -0.97 1.56 4.74
CA VAL A 23 -1.95 1.61 5.83
C VAL A 23 -1.36 1.97 7.19
N ARG A 24 -0.09 2.41 7.21
CA ARG A 24 0.57 2.88 8.43
C ARG A 24 0.12 4.28 8.80
N THR A 25 0.55 4.74 9.97
CA THR A 25 0.23 6.10 10.43
C THR A 25 0.83 7.15 9.49
N PRO A 26 0.23 8.36 9.41
CA PRO A 26 0.79 9.45 8.62
C PRO A 26 2.21 9.82 9.02
N GLU A 27 2.56 9.71 10.31
CA GLU A 27 3.90 9.98 10.83
C GLU A 27 4.91 8.96 10.30
N GLU A 28 4.55 7.67 10.31
CA GLU A 28 5.36 6.60 9.73
C GLU A 28 5.51 6.76 8.21
N PHE A 29 4.50 7.27 7.50
CA PHE A 29 4.54 7.56 6.06
C PHE A 29 5.34 8.83 5.71
N ALA A 30 5.34 9.83 6.59
CA ALA A 30 6.16 11.02 6.41
C ALA A 30 7.65 10.72 6.58
N GLY A 31 8.00 9.74 7.43
CA GLY A 31 9.38 9.32 7.64
C GLY A 31 10.02 8.63 6.43
N TRP A 32 9.32 7.67 5.82
CA TRP A 32 9.68 7.09 4.53
C TRP A 32 8.42 6.62 3.78
N HIS A 33 8.48 6.32 2.49
CA HIS A 33 7.43 5.58 1.80
C HIS A 33 7.92 5.14 0.43
N ILE A 34 7.22 4.19 -0.16
CA ILE A 34 7.47 3.81 -1.56
C ILE A 34 6.97 4.96 -2.45
N PRO A 35 7.78 5.46 -3.40
CA PRO A 35 7.34 6.51 -4.32
C PRO A 35 6.05 6.13 -5.05
N GLY A 36 5.07 7.03 -5.06
CA GLY A 36 3.76 6.80 -5.67
C GLY A 36 2.76 6.04 -4.78
N ALA A 37 3.14 5.66 -3.55
CA ALA A 37 2.20 5.11 -2.59
C ALA A 37 1.19 6.16 -2.11
N VAL A 38 -0.02 5.70 -1.81
CA VAL A 38 -1.10 6.48 -1.20
C VAL A 38 -1.23 6.03 0.25
N ASN A 39 -1.19 6.97 1.19
CA ASN A 39 -1.36 6.65 2.61
C ASN A 39 -2.84 6.76 3.02
N ILE A 40 -3.40 5.65 3.51
CA ILE A 40 -4.71 5.63 4.14
C ILE A 40 -4.59 4.75 5.38
N PRO A 41 -4.50 5.34 6.59
CA PRO A 41 -4.28 4.59 7.82
C PRO A 41 -5.34 3.50 8.03
N VAL A 42 -4.92 2.38 8.61
CA VAL A 42 -5.79 1.21 8.82
C VAL A 42 -7.09 1.57 9.55
N ASP A 43 -7.05 2.46 10.54
CA ASP A 43 -8.24 2.90 11.28
C ASP A 43 -9.28 3.58 10.36
N ALA A 44 -8.81 4.30 9.33
CA ALA A 44 -9.69 4.93 8.34
C ALA A 44 -10.25 3.90 7.34
N VAL A 45 -9.46 2.89 6.99
CA VAL A 45 -9.88 1.75 6.15
C VAL A 45 -10.98 0.96 6.87
N GLU A 46 -10.81 0.70 8.16
CA GLU A 46 -11.76 -0.05 8.98
C GLU A 46 -13.05 0.73 9.25
N ALA A 47 -12.96 2.06 9.40
CA ALA A 47 -14.11 2.92 9.64
C ALA A 47 -15.06 2.99 8.44
N ASP A 48 -14.52 3.01 7.21
CA ASP A 48 -15.32 2.98 5.99
C ASP A 48 -14.56 2.31 4.82
N PRO A 49 -14.64 0.98 4.70
CA PRO A 49 -13.99 0.24 3.63
C PRO A 49 -14.52 0.61 2.23
N GLY A 50 -15.78 1.08 2.15
CA GLY A 50 -16.46 1.41 0.90
C GLY A 50 -16.07 2.78 0.35
N ALA A 51 -15.54 3.67 1.19
CA ALA A 51 -15.03 4.97 0.77
C ALA A 51 -13.67 4.90 0.06
N LEU A 52 -12.97 3.77 0.14
CA LEU A 52 -11.71 3.57 -0.55
C LEU A 52 -11.95 3.45 -2.06
N ALA A 53 -11.65 4.52 -2.79
CA ALA A 53 -11.60 4.52 -4.24
C ALA A 53 -10.38 3.72 -4.75
N LEU A 54 -10.41 2.40 -4.58
CA LEU A 54 -9.38 1.50 -5.08
C LEU A 54 -9.52 1.31 -6.59
N PRO A 55 -8.41 1.30 -7.33
CA PRO A 55 -8.44 1.02 -8.75
C PRO A 55 -8.88 -0.43 -9.01
N ALA A 56 -9.74 -0.62 -10.01
CA ALA A 56 -10.20 -1.93 -10.45
C ALA A 56 -9.34 -2.50 -11.61
N ASP A 57 -8.51 -1.67 -12.23
CA ASP A 57 -7.73 -1.97 -13.44
C ASP A 57 -6.30 -2.45 -13.15
N ARG A 58 -5.87 -2.43 -11.89
CA ARG A 58 -4.52 -2.84 -11.47
C ARG A 58 -4.48 -3.46 -10.07
N PRO A 59 -3.48 -4.30 -9.77
CA PRO A 59 -3.32 -4.88 -8.44
C PRO A 59 -3.11 -3.81 -7.36
N VAL A 60 -3.77 -4.01 -6.22
CA VAL A 60 -3.56 -3.24 -4.99
C VAL A 60 -2.59 -4.00 -4.09
N ILE A 61 -1.49 -3.35 -3.71
CA ILE A 61 -0.50 -3.86 -2.76
C ILE A 61 -0.60 -3.03 -1.48
N THR A 62 -0.95 -3.68 -0.37
CA THR A 62 -0.97 -3.03 0.94
C THR A 62 0.40 -3.08 1.61
N VAL A 63 0.80 -1.97 2.22
CA VAL A 63 2.04 -1.86 2.99
C VAL A 63 1.67 -1.55 4.44
N CYS A 64 2.10 -2.40 5.37
CA CYS A 64 1.96 -2.16 6.80
C CYS A 64 3.30 -2.34 7.52
N ALA A 65 3.40 -1.84 8.76
CA ALA A 65 4.67 -1.77 9.48
C ALA A 65 5.29 -3.15 9.79
N HIS A 66 4.46 -4.20 9.89
CA HIS A 66 4.88 -5.52 10.37
C HIS A 66 4.43 -6.69 9.48
N GLY A 67 3.84 -6.43 8.32
CA GLY A 67 3.27 -7.48 7.45
C GLY A 67 2.08 -8.25 8.06
N ASN A 68 1.44 -7.72 9.10
CA ASN A 68 0.48 -8.44 9.94
C ASN A 68 -0.87 -7.71 10.11
N ARG A 69 -1.18 -6.80 9.18
CA ARG A 69 -2.39 -5.97 9.12
C ARG A 69 -2.94 -6.02 7.71
#